data_AF-A0A523HAZ8-F1
#
_entry.id   AF-A0A523HAZ8-F1
#
_cell.length_a   1.000
_cell.length_b   1.000
_cell.length_c   1.000
_cell.angle_alpha   90.00
_cell.angle_beta   90.00
_cell.angle_gamma   90.00
#
_symmetry.space_group_name_H-M   'P 1'
#
loop_
_entity.id
_entity.type
_entity.pdbx_description
1 polymer ?
#
loop_
_entity_poly.entity_id
_entity_poly.type
_entity_poly.pdbx_seq_one_letter_code
_entity_poly.pdbx_strand_id
1 'polypeptide(L)'
;MDVDKLIDKVVAERVKKDCTPVPGLKTPKCNWCWVCPECRTQVVEEIVENGAARVAAGPNLGPIKSELAKQIDHTLLKPDATQDQIEKLCQEAVQYGFASVCINPVWVRLCRDLVRGSGVLVCTVVGFPLGATTIETKAMETQKAIEQGADEIDMVINIGKLKSGDYDFVKKDIQAVVQAAG
;
A
#
# COMPACT_ATOMS: atom_id res chain seq x y z
N MET A 1 -6.62 15.01 -0.30
CA MET A 1 -6.71 13.97 -1.34
C MET A 1 -8.17 13.87 -1.79
N ASP A 2 -8.43 13.95 -3.10
CA ASP A 2 -9.80 13.84 -3.65
C ASP A 2 -10.17 12.36 -3.79
N VAL A 3 -10.77 11.81 -2.74
CA VAL A 3 -11.12 10.37 -2.64
C VAL A 3 -12.10 9.95 -3.74
N ASP A 4 -12.96 10.86 -4.20
CA ASP A 4 -13.92 10.60 -5.28
C ASP A 4 -13.21 10.28 -6.59
N LYS A 5 -12.23 11.11 -6.97
CA LYS A 5 -11.43 10.85 -8.17
C LYS A 5 -10.65 9.54 -8.09
N LEU A 6 -10.12 9.20 -6.92
CA LEU A 6 -9.36 7.96 -6.73
C LEU A 6 -10.26 6.73 -6.92
N ILE A 7 -11.47 6.76 -6.35
CA ILE A 7 -12.43 5.67 -6.48
C ILE A 7 -12.91 5.55 -7.91
N ASP A 8 -13.32 6.66 -8.55
CA ASP A 8 -13.74 6.65 -9.95
C ASP A 8 -12.66 6.06 -10.87
N LYS A 9 -11.39 6.35 -10.60
CA LYS A 9 -10.27 5.81 -11.37
C LYS A 9 -10.03 4.33 -11.09
N VAL A 10 -9.95 3.90 -9.83
CA VAL A 10 -9.77 2.47 -9.46
C VAL A 10 -10.94 1.62 -9.98
N VAL A 11 -12.16 2.15 -9.90
CA VAL A 11 -13.37 1.54 -10.45
C VAL A 11 -13.28 1.50 -11.97
N ALA A 12 -12.99 2.61 -12.65
CA ALA A 12 -12.87 2.63 -14.11
C ALA A 12 -11.80 1.66 -14.62
N GLU A 13 -10.64 1.57 -13.94
CA GLU A 13 -9.54 0.70 -14.33
C GLU A 13 -9.78 -0.79 -14.02
N ARG A 14 -10.50 -1.12 -12.94
CA ARG A 14 -10.80 -2.52 -12.57
C ARG A 14 -12.13 -3.05 -13.11
N VAL A 15 -13.11 -2.17 -13.34
CA VAL A 15 -14.48 -2.52 -13.79
C VAL A 15 -14.62 -2.40 -15.31
N LYS A 16 -13.86 -1.55 -16.01
CA LYS A 16 -13.78 -1.63 -17.48
C LYS A 16 -12.99 -2.88 -17.87
N LYS A 17 -13.74 -3.96 -18.09
CA LYS A 17 -13.27 -5.25 -18.60
C LYS A 17 -12.69 -5.21 -20.01
N ASP A 18 -12.78 -4.09 -20.71
CA ASP A 18 -12.30 -3.99 -22.09
C ASP A 18 -10.91 -3.38 -22.12
N CYS A 19 -9.91 -4.22 -21.83
CA CYS A 19 -8.55 -3.96 -22.27
C CYS A 19 -8.54 -3.94 -23.80
N THR A 20 -8.56 -2.75 -24.39
CA THR A 20 -8.28 -2.60 -25.81
C THR A 20 -6.77 -2.85 -26.05
N PRO A 21 -6.40 -3.67 -27.05
CA PRO A 21 -4.99 -3.86 -27.39
C PRO A 21 -4.35 -2.53 -27.74
N VAL A 22 -3.25 -2.18 -27.05
CA VAL A 22 -2.42 -1.04 -27.43
C VAL A 22 -1.56 -1.47 -28.63
N PRO A 23 -1.65 -0.79 -29.79
CA PRO A 23 -0.86 -1.14 -30.95
C PRO A 23 0.64 -1.06 -30.63
N GLY A 24 1.36 -2.17 -30.78
CA GLY A 24 2.81 -2.26 -30.55
C GLY A 24 3.25 -3.00 -29.27
N LEU A 25 2.34 -3.38 -28.37
CA LEU A 25 2.68 -4.23 -27.21
C LEU A 25 2.75 -5.71 -27.60
N LYS A 26 3.85 -6.40 -27.27
CA LYS A 26 4.13 -7.80 -27.64
C LYS A 26 3.36 -8.87 -26.84
N THR A 27 2.54 -8.51 -25.85
CA THR A 27 1.83 -9.53 -25.04
C THR A 27 0.33 -9.21 -24.87
N PRO A 28 -0.59 -10.20 -25.05
CA PRO A 28 -1.99 -9.88 -25.33
C PRO A 28 -2.91 -9.85 -24.09
N LYS A 29 -2.41 -9.98 -22.86
CA LYS A 29 -3.28 -10.08 -21.67
C LYS A 29 -2.65 -9.40 -20.45
N CYS A 30 -2.79 -8.07 -20.37
CA CYS A 30 -2.44 -7.31 -19.19
C CYS A 30 -3.56 -7.42 -18.14
N ASN A 31 -3.63 -8.56 -17.44
CA ASN A 31 -4.34 -8.61 -16.17
C ASN A 31 -3.64 -9.48 -15.11
N TRP A 32 -2.36 -9.83 -15.32
CA TRP A 32 -1.71 -10.79 -14.42
C TRP A 32 -0.19 -10.65 -14.24
N CYS A 33 0.48 -9.75 -14.94
CA CYS A 33 1.95 -9.81 -15.05
C CYS A 33 2.74 -8.94 -14.06
N TRP A 34 2.10 -8.08 -13.25
CA TRP A 34 2.79 -7.21 -12.27
C TRP A 34 3.85 -6.25 -12.87
N VAL A 35 3.87 -6.05 -14.19
CA VAL A 35 4.83 -5.19 -14.92
C VAL A 35 4.16 -3.94 -15.50
N CYS A 36 3.19 -3.37 -14.79
CA CYS A 36 2.54 -2.11 -15.19
C CYS A 36 3.54 -0.97 -15.47
N PRO A 37 4.61 -0.77 -14.65
CA PRO A 37 5.59 0.30 -14.90
C PRO A 37 6.39 0.13 -16.19
N GLU A 38 6.62 -1.10 -16.64
CA GLU A 38 7.34 -1.39 -17.89
C GLU A 38 6.41 -1.32 -19.11
N CYS A 39 5.16 -1.75 -18.96
CA CYS A 39 4.25 -1.91 -20.09
C CYS A 39 3.34 -0.70 -20.33
N ARG A 40 3.07 0.12 -19.29
CA ARG A 40 2.17 1.28 -19.34
C ARG A 40 2.69 2.44 -18.48
N THR A 41 3.84 2.98 -18.84
CA THR A 41 4.51 4.10 -18.14
C THR A 41 3.61 5.33 -17.96
N GLN A 42 2.79 5.67 -18.96
CA GLN A 42 1.82 6.78 -18.87
C GLN A 42 0.78 6.60 -17.74
N VAL A 43 0.35 5.36 -17.47
CA VAL A 43 -0.59 5.09 -16.38
C VAL A 43 0.10 5.28 -15.03
N VAL A 44 1.38 4.90 -14.93
CA VAL A 44 2.18 5.12 -13.72
C VAL A 44 2.41 6.60 -13.47
N GLU A 45 2.77 7.37 -14.50
CA GLU A 45 2.94 8.82 -14.43
C GLU A 45 1.66 9.51 -13.95
N GLU A 46 0.51 9.18 -14.53
CA GLU A 46 -0.76 9.73 -14.08
C GLU A 46 -1.12 9.31 -12.65
N ILE A 47 -0.85 8.07 -12.24
CA ILE A 47 -1.10 7.61 -10.87
C ILE A 47 -0.28 8.43 -9.87
N VAL A 48 0.99 8.71 -10.20
CA VAL A 48 1.86 9.58 -9.40
C VAL A 48 1.34 11.02 -9.38
N GLU A 49 0.93 11.59 -10.51
CA GLU A 49 0.33 12.93 -10.59
C GLU A 49 -0.97 13.07 -9.78
N ASN A 50 -1.74 11.99 -9.66
CA ASN A 50 -2.95 11.94 -8.84
C ASN A 50 -2.65 11.73 -7.33
N GLY A 51 -1.39 11.74 -6.94
CA GLY A 51 -0.97 11.77 -5.53
C GLY A 51 -0.54 10.41 -4.97
N ALA A 52 -0.40 9.37 -5.80
CA ALA A 52 0.23 8.14 -5.32
C ALA A 52 1.72 8.40 -5.05
N ALA A 53 2.14 8.20 -3.81
CA ALA A 53 3.53 8.40 -3.43
C ALA A 53 4.46 7.32 -4.01
N ARG A 54 3.95 6.11 -4.30
CA ARG A 54 4.75 4.96 -4.78
C ARG A 54 3.94 4.04 -5.70
N VAL A 55 4.65 3.37 -6.63
CA VAL A 55 4.11 2.37 -7.55
C VAL A 55 5.02 1.13 -7.52
N ALA A 56 4.44 -0.05 -7.32
CA ALA A 56 5.18 -1.31 -7.22
C ALA A 56 5.55 -1.88 -8.60
N ALA A 57 6.65 -2.66 -8.66
CA ALA A 57 7.12 -3.34 -9.87
C ALA A 57 7.48 -4.82 -9.59
N GLY A 58 7.49 -5.64 -10.64
CA GLY A 58 7.84 -7.07 -10.57
C GLY A 58 9.35 -7.36 -10.49
N PRO A 59 9.73 -8.64 -10.29
CA PRO A 59 11.13 -9.07 -10.27
C PRO A 59 11.83 -8.90 -11.64
N ASN A 60 13.16 -8.71 -11.62
CA ASN A 60 14.05 -8.42 -12.77
C ASN A 60 14.06 -6.98 -13.29
N LEU A 61 13.84 -5.99 -12.42
CA LEU A 61 14.31 -4.63 -12.74
C LEU A 61 15.83 -4.68 -12.98
N GLY A 62 16.29 -4.00 -14.03
CA GLY A 62 17.72 -3.83 -14.34
C GLY A 62 18.48 -3.11 -13.22
N PRO A 63 19.70 -2.60 -13.46
CA PRO A 63 20.48 -1.96 -12.40
C PRO A 63 19.70 -0.81 -11.76
N ILE A 64 19.44 -0.95 -10.45
CA ILE A 64 18.61 -0.02 -9.70
C ILE A 64 19.50 0.93 -8.91
N LYS A 65 19.21 2.23 -9.02
CA LYS A 65 20.00 3.29 -8.41
C LYS A 65 19.89 3.24 -6.88
N SER A 66 20.90 3.75 -6.17
CA SER A 66 20.97 3.78 -4.69
C SER A 66 19.79 4.50 -4.04
N GLU A 67 19.13 5.40 -4.75
CA GLU A 67 17.95 6.11 -4.28
C GLU A 67 16.72 5.19 -4.11
N LEU A 68 16.76 3.95 -4.64
CA LEU A 68 15.69 2.98 -4.50
C LEU A 68 15.43 2.59 -3.05
N ALA A 69 16.46 2.56 -2.19
CA ALA A 69 16.28 2.20 -0.78
C ALA A 69 15.18 3.07 -0.14
N LYS A 70 15.15 4.37 -0.48
CA LYS A 70 14.13 5.33 -0.02
C LYS A 70 12.73 5.13 -0.60
N GLN A 71 12.53 4.10 -1.42
CA GLN A 71 11.25 3.70 -1.98
C GLN A 71 10.81 2.30 -1.52
N ILE A 72 11.62 1.61 -0.71
CA ILE A 72 11.33 0.26 -0.22
C ILE A 72 10.64 0.33 1.14
N ASP A 73 9.49 -0.33 1.23
CA ASP A 73 8.84 -0.71 2.48
C ASP A 73 9.29 -2.11 2.86
N HIS A 74 10.20 -2.20 3.83
CA HIS A 74 10.75 -3.47 4.27
C HIS A 74 9.71 -4.21 5.10
N THR A 75 9.14 -5.27 4.52
CA THR A 75 7.85 -5.80 4.95
C THR A 75 7.97 -7.16 5.61
N LEU A 76 7.36 -7.33 6.79
CA LEU A 76 7.13 -8.64 7.43
C LEU A 76 5.71 -8.72 8.00
N LEU A 77 4.82 -9.33 7.22
CA LEU A 77 3.40 -9.50 7.55
C LEU A 77 3.01 -10.97 7.82
N LYS A 78 4.00 -11.85 7.96
CA LYS A 78 3.71 -13.25 8.29
C LYS A 78 3.06 -13.35 9.68
N PRO A 79 2.01 -14.17 9.84
CA PRO A 79 1.31 -14.29 11.12
C PRO A 79 2.15 -14.95 12.21
N ASP A 80 3.18 -15.71 11.83
CA ASP A 80 4.15 -16.36 12.73
C ASP A 80 5.42 -15.54 12.95
N ALA A 81 5.45 -14.27 12.51
CA ALA A 81 6.58 -13.37 12.75
C ALA A 81 6.81 -13.19 14.26
N THR A 82 8.03 -13.47 14.69
CA THR A 82 8.48 -13.33 16.09
C THR A 82 9.09 -11.96 16.34
N GLN A 83 9.21 -11.58 17.61
CA GLN A 83 9.84 -10.32 18.00
C GLN A 83 11.27 -10.19 17.46
N ASP A 84 12.11 -11.22 17.59
CA ASP A 84 13.50 -11.22 17.08
C ASP A 84 13.56 -10.95 15.57
N GLN A 85 12.60 -11.47 14.80
CA GLN A 85 12.52 -11.22 13.36
C GLN A 85 12.10 -9.78 13.04
N ILE A 86 11.23 -9.19 13.86
CA ILE A 86 10.81 -7.78 13.74
C ILE A 86 11.97 -6.85 14.12
N GLU A 87 12.74 -7.18 15.15
CA GLU A 87 13.94 -6.44 15.52
C GLU A 87 14.97 -6.46 14.40
N LYS A 88 15.20 -7.64 13.81
CA LYS A 88 16.07 -7.79 12.65
C LYS A 88 15.59 -6.96 11.45
N LEU A 89 14.28 -6.98 11.16
CA LEU A 89 13.67 -6.17 10.09
C LEU A 89 13.99 -4.68 10.30
N CYS A 90 13.82 -4.18 11.52
CA CYS A 90 14.12 -2.79 11.87
C CYS A 90 15.61 -2.47 11.71
N GLN A 91 16.49 -3.35 12.18
CA GLN A 91 17.94 -3.18 12.04
C GLN A 91 18.36 -3.10 10.57
N GLU A 92 17.85 -4.00 9.72
CA GLU A 92 18.10 -3.98 8.28
C GLU A 92 17.59 -2.67 7.65
N ALA A 93 16.38 -2.24 8.00
CA ALA A 93 15.82 -1.00 7.47
C ALA A 93 16.65 0.24 7.84
N VAL A 94 17.16 0.31 9.07
CA VAL A 94 18.06 1.39 9.50
C VAL A 94 19.41 1.29 8.78
N GLN A 95 19.99 0.10 8.71
CA GLN A 95 21.30 -0.14 8.08
C GLN A 95 21.30 0.27 6.60
N TYR A 96 20.25 -0.09 5.86
CA TYR A 96 20.14 0.19 4.43
C TYR A 96 19.42 1.50 4.12
N GLY A 97 18.91 2.19 5.15
CA GLY A 97 18.21 3.46 5.01
C GLY A 97 16.93 3.35 4.20
N PHE A 98 16.16 2.29 4.40
CA PHE A 98 14.88 2.08 3.73
C PHE A 98 13.85 3.18 4.05
N ALA A 99 12.76 3.21 3.28
CA ALA A 99 11.72 4.22 3.44
C ALA A 99 10.91 3.97 4.72
N SER A 100 10.41 2.74 4.87
CA SER A 100 9.66 2.32 6.03
C SER A 100 9.90 0.85 6.37
N VAL A 101 9.45 0.44 7.55
CA VAL A 101 9.11 -0.96 7.84
C VAL A 101 7.59 -1.12 7.77
N CYS A 102 7.11 -2.16 7.08
CA CYS A 102 5.68 -2.48 6.99
C CYS A 102 5.37 -3.77 7.77
N ILE A 103 4.55 -3.66 8.81
CA ILE A 103 4.32 -4.73 9.81
C ILE A 103 2.84 -4.90 10.17
N ASN A 104 2.53 -5.98 10.86
CA ASN A 104 1.19 -6.17 11.46
C ASN A 104 1.02 -5.24 12.66
N PRO A 105 -0.20 -4.71 12.94
CA PRO A 105 -0.43 -3.67 13.95
C PRO A 105 0.15 -3.94 15.35
N VAL A 106 0.20 -5.21 15.76
CA VAL A 106 0.75 -5.62 17.07
C VAL A 106 2.21 -5.17 17.28
N TRP A 107 2.97 -4.96 16.20
CA TRP A 107 4.39 -4.61 16.24
C TRP A 107 4.68 -3.10 16.13
N VAL A 108 3.67 -2.26 15.88
CA VAL A 108 3.85 -0.83 15.59
C VAL A 108 4.68 -0.15 16.68
N ARG A 109 4.30 -0.35 17.95
CA ARG A 109 4.97 0.31 19.06
C ARG A 109 6.45 -0.08 19.15
N LEU A 110 6.74 -1.37 19.02
CA LEU A 110 8.10 -1.90 19.03
C LEU A 110 8.92 -1.30 17.89
N CYS A 111 8.42 -1.36 16.66
CA CYS A 111 9.11 -0.80 15.50
C CYS A 111 9.38 0.68 15.67
N ARG A 112 8.41 1.45 16.17
CA ARG A 112 8.57 2.89 16.40
C ARG A 112 9.70 3.20 17.36
N ASP A 113 9.82 2.44 18.45
CA ASP A 113 10.88 2.59 19.43
C ASP A 113 12.25 2.23 18.83
N LEU A 114 12.34 1.16 18.03
CA LEU A 114 13.58 0.70 17.40
C LEU A 114 14.11 1.62 16.30
N VAL A 115 13.23 2.19 15.48
CA VAL A 115 13.61 3.04 14.34
C VAL A 115 13.60 4.53 14.68
N ARG A 116 13.53 4.90 15.97
CA ARG A 116 13.49 6.31 16.38
C ARG A 116 14.78 7.04 15.97
N GLY A 117 14.63 8.16 15.29
CA GLY A 117 15.76 9.02 14.88
C GLY A 117 16.54 8.54 13.65
N SER A 118 16.17 7.40 13.05
CA SER A 118 16.84 6.88 11.84
C SER A 118 16.31 7.49 10.54
N GLY A 119 15.15 8.14 10.59
CA GLY A 119 14.42 8.59 9.39
C GLY A 119 13.67 7.48 8.65
N VAL A 120 13.64 6.25 9.19
CA VAL A 120 12.79 5.16 8.71
C VAL A 120 11.39 5.33 9.30
N LEU A 121 10.37 5.26 8.45
CA LEU A 121 8.97 5.34 8.83
C LEU A 121 8.43 3.99 9.32
N VAL A 122 7.35 4.02 10.08
CA VAL A 122 6.59 2.83 10.49
C VAL A 122 5.27 2.80 9.72
N CYS A 123 5.16 1.86 8.78
CA CYS A 123 3.93 1.55 8.09
C CYS A 123 3.26 0.32 8.76
N THR A 124 1.94 0.34 8.85
CA THR A 124 1.17 -0.84 9.26
C THR A 124 -0.06 -1.03 8.39
N VAL A 125 -0.53 -2.27 8.34
CA VAL A 125 -1.72 -2.63 7.57
C VAL A 125 -3.02 -2.52 8.38
N VAL A 126 -4.14 -2.21 7.72
CA VAL A 126 -5.48 -2.12 8.32
C VAL A 126 -6.52 -2.90 7.51
N GLY A 127 -7.37 -3.67 8.20
CA GLY A 127 -8.34 -4.57 7.55
C GLY A 127 -7.68 -5.65 6.70
N PHE A 128 -6.41 -5.94 6.93
CA PHE A 128 -5.60 -6.85 6.14
C PHE A 128 -5.77 -8.32 6.56
N PRO A 129 -5.66 -9.29 5.64
CA PRO A 129 -5.43 -9.14 4.19
C PRO A 129 -6.71 -9.02 3.36
N LEU A 130 -7.89 -9.19 3.96
CA LEU A 130 -9.12 -9.46 3.22
C LEU A 130 -9.93 -8.19 2.87
N GLY A 131 -9.78 -7.11 3.63
CA GLY A 131 -10.55 -5.88 3.47
C GLY A 131 -12.04 -6.01 3.81
N ALA A 132 -12.46 -7.16 4.35
CA ALA A 132 -13.85 -7.54 4.60
C ALA A 132 -14.29 -7.33 6.06
N THR A 133 -13.65 -6.41 6.77
CA THR A 133 -14.05 -5.94 8.10
C THR A 133 -14.99 -4.73 7.98
N THR A 134 -15.60 -4.32 9.10
CA THR A 134 -16.49 -3.15 9.14
C THR A 134 -15.70 -1.83 9.05
N ILE A 135 -16.36 -0.77 8.62
CA ILE A 135 -15.78 0.58 8.51
C ILE A 135 -15.29 1.04 9.89
N GLU A 136 -16.09 0.80 10.92
CA GLU A 136 -15.81 1.16 12.31
C GLU A 136 -14.58 0.41 12.83
N THR A 137 -14.45 -0.89 12.52
CA THR A 137 -13.27 -1.67 12.88
C THR A 137 -12.01 -1.11 12.24
N LYS A 138 -12.03 -0.79 10.94
CA LYS A 138 -10.86 -0.21 10.26
C LYS A 138 -10.49 1.15 10.83
N ALA A 139 -11.47 2.00 11.11
CA ALA A 139 -11.23 3.31 11.72
C ALA A 139 -10.61 3.19 13.12
N MET A 140 -11.12 2.30 13.97
CA MET A 140 -10.55 2.06 15.30
C MET A 140 -9.13 1.46 15.24
N GLU A 141 -8.90 0.50 14.35
CA GLU A 141 -7.57 -0.09 14.12
C GLU A 141 -6.58 0.98 13.67
N THR A 142 -7.00 1.87 12.77
CA THR A 142 -6.21 3.02 12.30
C THR A 142 -5.87 3.98 13.43
N GLN A 143 -6.87 4.43 14.21
CA GLN A 143 -6.63 5.30 15.37
C GLN A 143 -5.61 4.68 16.32
N LYS A 144 -5.74 3.37 16.58
CA LYS A 144 -4.84 2.68 17.50
C LYS A 144 -3.41 2.59 16.96
N ALA A 145 -3.26 2.33 15.66
CA ALA A 145 -1.96 2.33 15.01
C ALA A 145 -1.28 3.70 15.10
N ILE A 146 -2.01 4.79 14.82
CA ILE A 146 -1.47 6.16 14.94
C ILE A 146 -1.07 6.47 16.38
N GLU A 147 -1.89 6.15 17.38
CA GLU A 147 -1.55 6.30 18.80
C GLU A 147 -0.25 5.56 19.19
N GLN A 148 0.00 4.40 18.57
CA GLN A 148 1.19 3.60 18.82
C GLN A 148 2.43 4.12 18.07
N GLY A 149 2.24 5.05 17.13
CA GLY A 149 3.31 5.73 16.39
C GLY A 149 3.51 5.22 14.96
N ALA A 150 2.48 4.66 14.32
CA ALA A 150 2.51 4.45 12.88
C ALA A 150 2.56 5.82 12.16
N ASP A 151 3.42 5.93 11.16
CA ASP A 151 3.53 7.09 10.28
C ASP A 151 2.65 6.91 9.02
N GLU A 152 2.43 5.66 8.59
CA GLU A 152 1.71 5.31 7.36
C GLU A 152 0.72 4.15 7.61
N ILE A 153 -0.38 4.14 6.86
CA ILE A 153 -1.47 3.16 6.98
C ILE A 153 -1.79 2.55 5.61
N ASP A 154 -1.53 1.25 5.48
CA ASP A 154 -1.83 0.44 4.30
C ASP A 154 -3.15 -0.33 4.48
N MET A 155 -4.25 0.28 4.06
CA MET A 155 -5.57 -0.35 4.20
C MET A 155 -5.91 -1.29 3.02
N VAL A 156 -6.71 -2.33 3.30
CA VAL A 156 -7.32 -3.15 2.25
C VAL A 156 -8.76 -2.69 1.97
N ILE A 157 -9.04 -2.33 0.71
CA ILE A 157 -10.37 -1.95 0.22
C ILE A 157 -11.39 -3.10 0.38
N ASN A 158 -12.66 -2.78 0.61
CA ASN A 158 -13.72 -3.79 0.58
C ASN A 158 -14.00 -4.26 -0.87
N ILE A 159 -13.34 -5.36 -1.26
CA ILE A 159 -13.43 -5.93 -2.62
C ILE A 159 -14.86 -6.40 -2.95
N GLY A 160 -15.58 -6.95 -1.98
CA GLY A 160 -16.95 -7.43 -2.17
C GLY A 160 -17.89 -6.29 -2.58
N LYS A 161 -17.85 -5.19 -1.83
CA LYS A 161 -18.65 -3.98 -2.07
C LYS A 161 -18.29 -3.30 -3.38
N LEU A 162 -16.99 -3.21 -3.69
CA LEU A 162 -16.51 -2.71 -4.98
C LEU A 162 -17.08 -3.51 -6.15
N LYS A 163 -17.01 -4.85 -6.09
CA LYS A 163 -17.52 -5.72 -7.17
C LYS A 163 -19.04 -5.72 -7.28
N SER A 164 -19.75 -5.41 -6.20
CA SER A 164 -21.20 -5.23 -6.18
C SER A 164 -21.65 -3.85 -6.70
N GLY A 165 -20.73 -2.95 -7.05
CA GLY A 165 -21.05 -1.59 -7.50
C GLY A 165 -21.47 -0.64 -6.37
N ASP A 166 -21.24 -1.02 -5.11
CA ASP A 166 -21.56 -0.20 -3.93
C ASP A 166 -20.40 0.78 -3.65
N TYR A 167 -20.21 1.73 -4.57
CA TYR A 167 -19.12 2.70 -4.51
C TYR A 167 -19.27 3.68 -3.34
N ASP A 168 -20.50 4.00 -2.94
CA ASP A 168 -20.77 4.83 -1.77
C ASP A 168 -20.25 4.16 -0.48
N PHE A 169 -20.43 2.85 -0.34
CA PHE A 169 -19.85 2.11 0.77
C PHE A 169 -18.32 2.15 0.72
N VAL A 170 -17.72 1.85 -0.43
CA VAL A 170 -16.25 1.86 -0.61
C VAL A 170 -15.66 3.24 -0.27
N LYS A 171 -16.34 4.31 -0.68
CA LYS A 171 -15.97 5.67 -0.36
C LYS A 171 -16.00 5.93 1.13
N LYS A 172 -17.10 5.58 1.81
CA LYS A 172 -17.22 5.73 3.26
C LYS A 172 -16.15 4.92 4.01
N ASP A 173 -15.85 3.72 3.55
CA ASP A 173 -14.81 2.83 4.12
C ASP A 173 -13.43 3.49 4.07
N ILE A 174 -13.03 4.01 2.91
CA ILE A 174 -11.74 4.72 2.75
C ILE A 174 -11.73 6.04 3.52
N GLN A 175 -12.82 6.82 3.45
CA GLN A 175 -12.92 8.10 4.14
C GLN A 175 -12.79 7.95 5.67
N ALA A 176 -13.37 6.90 6.25
CA ALA A 176 -13.28 6.67 7.69
C ALA A 176 -11.84 6.39 8.13
N VAL A 177 -11.07 5.61 7.36
CA VAL A 177 -9.64 5.37 7.61
C VAL A 177 -8.84 6.66 7.46
N VAL A 178 -9.06 7.42 6.39
CA VAL A 178 -8.37 8.71 6.17
C VAL A 178 -8.65 9.69 7.31
N GLN A 179 -9.91 9.81 7.75
CA GLN A 179 -10.27 10.68 8.88
C GLN A 179 -9.67 10.20 10.20
N ALA A 180 -9.58 8.89 10.41
CA ALA A 180 -8.96 8.31 11.59
C ALA A 180 -7.43 8.50 11.63
N ALA A 181 -6.79 8.62 10.48
CA ALA A 181 -5.34 8.78 10.36
C ALA A 181 -4.84 10.20 10.71
N GLY A 182 -5.70 11.22 10.62
CA GLY A 182 -5.39 12.62 10.91
C GLY A 182 -5.16 13.46 9.66
#